data_AF-A0A6I4HUI0-F1
#
_entry.id   AF-A0A6I4HUI0-F1
#
_cell.length_a   1.000
_cell.length_b   1.000
_cell.length_c   1.000
_cell.angle_alpha   90.00
_cell.angle_beta   90.00
_cell.angle_gamma   90.00
#
_symmetry.space_group_name_H-M   'P 1'
#
loop_
_entity.id
_entity.type
_entity.pdbx_description
1 polymer ?
#
loop_
_entity_poly.entity_id
_entity_poly.type
_entity_poly.pdbx_seq_one_letter_code
_entity_poly.pdbx_strand_id
1 'polypeptide(L)' 'TKDGQKKLLLQIFSQNMIGPVFFEFIQRKDDDGFGEGNFKALFESIERDQIRRGVLEAK' A
#
# COMPACT_ATOMS: atom_id res chain seq x y z
N THR A 1 -2.51 -11.81 -20.51
CA THR A 1 -3.09 -10.76 -21.38
C THR A 1 -2.77 -11.10 -22.82
N LYS A 2 -3.60 -10.66 -23.79
CA LYS A 2 -3.29 -10.74 -25.22
C LYS A 2 -1.85 -10.20 -25.41
N ASP A 3 -0.98 -11.00 -26.03
CA ASP A 3 0.43 -10.72 -26.33
C ASP A 3 1.49 -10.92 -25.21
N GLY A 4 1.14 -11.52 -24.07
CA GLY A 4 2.14 -12.00 -23.10
C GLY A 4 2.92 -10.93 -22.32
N GLN A 5 2.64 -9.65 -22.56
CA GLN A 5 3.21 -8.55 -21.76
C GLN A 5 2.56 -8.51 -20.37
N LYS A 6 3.37 -8.70 -19.33
CA LYS A 6 2.93 -8.63 -17.93
C LYS A 6 2.66 -7.17 -17.55
N LYS A 7 1.43 -6.91 -17.15
CA LYS A 7 1.06 -5.68 -16.45
C LYS A 7 1.60 -5.76 -15.02
N LEU A 8 2.37 -4.77 -14.60
CA LEU A 8 2.98 -4.73 -13.27
C LEU A 8 2.72 -3.36 -12.63
N LEU A 9 2.37 -3.40 -11.35
CA LEU A 9 2.18 -2.23 -10.51
C LEU A 9 3.01 -2.41 -9.24
N LEU A 10 4.02 -1.57 -9.06
CA LEU A 10 4.87 -1.55 -7.88
C LEU A 10 4.49 -0.34 -7.04
N GLN A 11 4.21 -0.56 -5.76
CA GLN A 11 3.81 0.48 -4.81
C GLN A 11 4.63 0.33 -3.52
N ILE A 12 5.11 1.45 -2.99
CA ILE A 12 5.73 1.53 -1.65
C ILE A 12 5.24 2.80 -0.95
N PHE A 13 5.03 2.71 0.36
CA PHE A 13 4.48 3.79 1.18
C PHE A 13 5.54 4.25 2.18
N SER A 14 5.63 5.57 2.38
CA SER A 14 6.45 6.13 3.46
C SER A 14 5.82 5.87 4.83
N GLN A 15 6.59 6.07 5.90
CA GLN A 15 5.99 6.33 7.20
C GLN A 15 5.22 7.67 7.19
N ASN A 16 4.52 7.96 8.28
CA ASN A 16 3.89 9.24 8.49
C ASN A 16 4.95 10.35 8.56
N MET A 17 4.91 11.31 7.63
CA MET A 17 5.89 12.38 7.52
C MET A 17 5.38 13.70 8.09
N ILE A 18 4.07 13.96 8.00
CA ILE A 18 3.44 15.20 8.46
C ILE A 18 2.15 14.84 9.20
N GLY A 19 2.22 14.70 10.53
CA GLY A 19 1.06 14.24 11.32
C GLY A 19 0.59 12.85 10.85
N PRO A 20 -0.68 12.66 10.48
CA PRO A 20 -1.17 11.38 9.92
C PRO A 20 -0.90 11.22 8.42
N VAL A 21 -0.27 12.19 7.75
CA VAL A 21 -0.02 12.18 6.30
C VAL A 21 1.22 11.37 5.96
N PHE A 22 1.08 10.48 4.98
CA PHE A 22 2.16 9.70 4.37
C PHE A 22 2.12 9.87 2.84
N PHE A 23 3.17 9.43 2.16
CA PHE A 23 3.31 9.51 0.71
C PHE A 23 3.39 8.12 0.10
N GLU A 24 2.90 8.02 -1.14
CA GLU A 24 2.99 6.82 -1.97
C GLU A 24 3.99 7.06 -3.11
N PHE A 25 4.85 6.07 -3.36
CA PHE A 25 5.68 6.00 -4.55
C PHE A 25 5.21 4.83 -5.40
N ILE A 26 4.79 5.12 -6.63
CA ILE A 26 4.16 4.17 -7.54
C ILE A 26 4.90 4.12 -8.88
N GLN A 27 5.14 2.89 -9.37
CA GLN A 27 5.66 2.63 -10.70
C GLN A 27 4.68 1.75 -11.47
N ARG A 28 4.24 2.24 -12.63
CA ARG A 28 3.31 1.57 -13.53
C ARG A 28 4.06 0.99 -14.72
N LYS A 29 3.83 -0.27 -15.04
CA LYS A 29 4.25 -0.90 -16.29
C LYS A 29 3.04 -1.52 -16.97
N ASP A 30 2.47 -0.76 -17.89
CA ASP A 30 1.27 -1.13 -18.67
C ASP A 30 0.03 -1.46 -17.81
N ASP A 31 0.03 -0.98 -16.56
CA ASP A 31 -1.05 -1.12 -15.59
C ASP A 31 -1.56 0.26 -15.14
N ASP A 32 -2.75 0.63 -15.61
CA ASP A 32 -3.47 1.86 -15.24
C ASP A 32 -4.46 1.64 -14.08
N GLY A 33 -4.50 0.43 -13.50
CA GLY A 33 -5.35 0.06 -12.38
C GLY A 33 -4.88 0.62 -11.04
N PHE A 34 -5.56 0.27 -9.94
CA PHE A 34 -5.28 0.86 -8.63
C PHE A 34 -4.45 -0.02 -7.68
N GLY A 35 -4.25 -1.30 -8.02
CA GLY A 35 -3.50 -2.24 -7.18
C GLY A 35 -4.26 -2.68 -5.94
N GLU A 36 -5.47 -3.23 -6.10
CA GLU A 36 -6.34 -3.66 -5.00
C GLU A 36 -5.64 -4.55 -3.95
N GLY A 37 -4.73 -5.43 -4.39
CA GLY A 37 -3.91 -6.27 -3.50
C GLY A 37 -2.89 -5.48 -2.66
N ASN A 38 -2.30 -4.42 -3.22
CA ASN A 38 -1.36 -3.56 -2.51
C ASN A 38 -2.07 -2.72 -1.43
N PHE A 39 -3.35 -2.42 -1.64
CA PHE A 39 -4.19 -1.72 -0.69
C PHE A 39 -4.42 -2.52 0.60
N LYS A 40 -4.68 -3.83 0.49
CA LYS A 40 -4.83 -4.69 1.66
C LYS A 40 -3.55 -4.72 2.51
N ALA A 41 -2.39 -4.86 1.85
CA ALA A 41 -1.10 -4.87 2.54
C ALA A 41 -0.79 -3.54 3.25
N LEU A 42 -1.19 -2.41 2.67
CA LEU A 42 -1.12 -1.09 3.30
C LEU A 42 -1.98 -1.04 4.58
N PHE A 43 -3.26 -1.45 4.48
CA PHE A 43 -4.17 -1.45 5.62
C PHE A 43 -3.66 -2.33 6.76
N GLU A 44 -3.22 -3.55 6.47
CA GLU A 44 -2.64 -4.45 7.48
C GLU A 44 -1.38 -3.84 8.12
N SER A 45 -0.56 -3.11 7.36
CA SER A 45 0.62 -2.43 7.90
C SER A 45 0.25 -1.28 8.84
N ILE A 46 -0.79 -0.51 8.51
CA ILE A 46 -1.30 0.56 9.37
C ILE A 46 -1.95 -0.02 10.62
N GLU A 47 -2.74 -1.10 10.49
CA GLU A 47 -3.39 -1.76 11.62
C GLU A 47 -2.35 -2.27 12.63
N ARG A 48 -1.29 -2.94 12.17
CA ARG A 48 -0.18 -3.35 13.03
C ARG A 48 0.47 -2.18 13.75
N ASP A 49 0.61 -1.03 13.09
CA ASP A 49 1.14 0.18 13.72
C ASP A 49 0.19 0.76 14.79
N GLN A 50 -1.12 0.76 14.54
CA GLN A 50 -2.12 1.21 15.52
C GLN A 50 -2.15 0.30 16.76
N ILE A 51 -2.04 -1.02 16.57
CA ILE A 51 -1.90 -1.99 17.68
C ILE A 51 -0.62 -1.69 18.47
N ARG A 52 0.51 -1.52 17.78
CA ARG A 52 1.80 -1.20 18.43
C ARG A 52 1.75 0.10 19.25
N ARG A 53 0.99 1.11 18.79
CA ARG A 53 0.79 2.38 19.49
C ARG A 53 -0.28 2.31 20.60
N GLY A 54 -0.97 1.18 20.74
CA GLY A 54 -2.03 1.00 21.74
C GLY A 54 -3.33 1.74 21.42
N VAL A 55 -3.52 2.17 20.17
CA VAL A 55 -4.76 2.83 19.72
C VAL A 55 -5.82 1.81 19.31
N LEU A 56 -5.40 0.60 18.94
CA LEU A 56 -6.26 -0.53 18.60
C LEU A 56 -5.88 -1.75 19.46
N GLU A 57 -6.87 -2.51 19.91
CA GLU A 57 -6.62 -3.80 20.57
C GLU A 57 -6.37 -4.90 19.54
N ALA A 58 -5.40 -5.77 19.81
CA ALA A 58 -5.21 -6.98 19.03
C ALA A 58 -6.38 -7.94 19.29
N LYS A 59 -6.91 -8.54 18.23
CA LYS A 59 -8.05 -9.46 18.30
C LYS A 59 -7.66 -10.84 18.80
#